data_AF-A0A2G8XPQ2-F1
#
_entry.id   AF-A0A2G8XPQ2-F1
#
_cell.length_a   1.000
_cell.length_b   1.000
_cell.length_c   1.000
_cell.angle_alpha   90.00
_cell.angle_beta   90.00
_cell.angle_gamma   90.00
#
_symmetry.space_group_name_H-M   'P 1'
#
loop_
_entity.id
_entity.type
_entity.pdbx_description
1 polymer ?
#
loop_
_entity_poly.entity_id
_entity_poly.type
_entity_poly.pdbx_seq_one_letter_code
_entity_poly.pdbx_strand_id
1 'polypeptide(L)'
;DRPLHRRWDEMPEREQLEYRVKLREKEARLDMLLCELMEVTDESMFPVICDQYKDLLMDEHFLLIMKLRIQERPPRSRREKDIFVIVNKFTVSLYEDVESLALQNEKEQLKKIRLLCMQALVDIDKLTEYAESMKHLLNRDFLAYLEFAIHAERKRIQKEGNNPDAAPSQWLMVLMIIHKGVMSIYEKEIWEDVMWITMVVTQKQPEVRRKLLELFVAQIPKADWKQFKRVALRMASALAQGGGVHGPLSFPSCPWVPAAVQQLARDLERILPDWMIEGMMTDFDKQVLKQKMDRMSCLWGEKDLEDLRHVNVTLPNVSELMKQQIEQATEVFNRPENLHQFSRSHFEVGAS
;
A
#
# COMPACT_ATOMS: atom_id res chain seq x y z
N ASP A 1 -9.99 16.18 8.19
CA ASP A 1 -11.19 15.41 7.78
C ASP A 1 -11.74 14.60 8.93
N ARG A 2 -13.07 14.66 9.17
CA ARG A 2 -13.73 13.80 10.16
C ARG A 2 -14.02 12.43 9.52
N PRO A 3 -13.85 11.31 10.25
CA PRO A 3 -14.07 9.97 9.71
C PRO A 3 -15.54 9.71 9.37
N LEU A 4 -15.78 8.83 8.40
CA LEU A 4 -17.10 8.64 7.77
C LEU A 4 -18.21 8.27 8.77
N HIS A 5 -17.92 7.40 9.76
CA HIS A 5 -18.90 7.02 10.80
C HIS A 5 -19.39 8.19 11.69
N ARG A 6 -18.61 9.28 11.79
CA ARG A 6 -19.01 10.51 12.51
C ARG A 6 -19.79 11.48 11.63
N ARG A 7 -19.50 11.50 10.33
CA ARG A 7 -20.18 12.37 9.36
C ARG A 7 -21.48 11.76 8.82
N TRP A 8 -21.66 10.45 8.98
CA TRP A 8 -22.78 9.70 8.43
C TRP A 8 -24.14 10.36 8.70
N ASP A 9 -24.36 10.77 9.96
CA ASP A 9 -25.64 11.36 10.39
C ASP A 9 -25.86 12.78 9.80
N GLU A 10 -24.81 13.44 9.33
CA GLU A 10 -24.83 14.78 8.71
C GLU A 10 -24.93 14.71 7.17
N MET A 11 -24.83 13.52 6.58
CA MET A 11 -24.82 13.34 5.12
C MET A 11 -26.23 13.33 4.52
N PRO A 12 -26.41 13.82 3.27
CA PRO A 12 -27.69 13.72 2.56
C PRO A 12 -28.13 12.26 2.37
N GLU A 13 -29.43 11.99 2.52
CA GLU A 13 -30.01 10.63 2.39
C GLU A 13 -29.65 9.94 1.07
N ARG A 14 -29.55 10.70 -0.01
CA ARG A 14 -29.16 10.19 -1.33
C ARG A 14 -27.73 9.61 -1.34
N GLU A 15 -26.79 10.31 -0.71
CA GLU A 15 -25.41 9.84 -0.61
C GLU A 15 -25.29 8.64 0.34
N GLN A 16 -26.03 8.66 1.45
CA GLN A 16 -26.11 7.51 2.36
C GLN A 16 -26.60 6.25 1.64
N LEU A 17 -27.61 6.38 0.77
CA LEU A 17 -28.14 5.25 0.00
C LEU A 17 -27.11 4.67 -0.97
N GLU A 18 -26.35 5.53 -1.66
CA GLU A 18 -25.26 5.10 -2.55
C GLU A 18 -24.15 4.37 -1.79
N TYR A 19 -23.78 4.85 -0.61
CA TYR A 19 -22.81 4.17 0.25
C TYR A 19 -23.35 2.84 0.79
N ARG A 20 -24.62 2.77 1.20
CA ARG A 20 -25.27 1.52 1.65
C ARG A 20 -25.20 0.43 0.61
N VAL A 21 -25.45 0.76 -0.67
CA VAL A 21 -25.35 -0.22 -1.76
C VAL A 21 -23.94 -0.81 -1.85
N LYS A 22 -22.89 0.00 -1.65
CA LYS A 22 -21.50 -0.45 -1.64
C LYS A 22 -21.13 -1.26 -0.39
N LEU A 23 -21.79 -0.99 0.74
CA LEU A 23 -21.52 -1.63 2.03
C LEU A 23 -22.31 -2.92 2.26
N ARG A 24 -23.36 -3.19 1.47
CA ARG A 24 -24.28 -4.32 1.67
C ARG A 24 -23.58 -5.68 1.79
N GLU A 25 -22.56 -5.94 0.99
CA GLU A 25 -21.79 -7.19 1.07
C GLU A 25 -21.06 -7.31 2.41
N LYS A 26 -20.45 -6.22 2.87
CA LYS A 26 -19.73 -6.16 4.15
C LYS A 26 -20.68 -6.24 5.35
N GLU A 27 -21.85 -5.60 5.26
CA GLU A 27 -22.93 -5.73 6.26
C GLU A 27 -23.37 -7.21 6.39
N ALA A 28 -23.58 -7.90 5.26
CA ALA A 28 -23.94 -9.32 5.27
C ALA A 28 -22.84 -10.20 5.89
N ARG A 29 -21.56 -9.92 5.60
CA ARG A 29 -20.43 -10.63 6.21
C ARG A 29 -20.32 -10.38 7.72
N LEU A 30 -20.61 -9.16 8.18
CA LEU A 30 -20.67 -8.86 9.62
C LEU A 30 -21.81 -9.63 10.29
N ASP A 31 -22.98 -9.69 9.67
CA ASP A 31 -24.10 -10.48 10.18
C ASP A 31 -23.75 -11.98 10.26
N MET A 32 -23.03 -12.52 9.26
CA MET A 32 -22.53 -13.90 9.29
C MET A 32 -21.56 -14.14 10.45
N LEU A 33 -20.56 -13.27 10.63
CA LEU A 33 -19.62 -13.34 11.77
C LEU A 33 -20.36 -13.36 13.10
N LEU A 34 -21.33 -12.47 13.29
CA LEU A 34 -22.10 -12.39 14.52
C LEU A 34 -22.96 -13.65 14.73
N CYS A 35 -23.58 -14.18 13.67
CA CYS A 35 -24.34 -15.43 13.74
C CYS A 35 -23.45 -16.62 14.13
N GLU A 36 -22.28 -16.77 13.50
CA GLU A 36 -21.34 -17.85 13.80
C GLU A 36 -20.87 -17.79 15.27
N LEU A 37 -20.51 -16.60 15.76
CA LEU A 37 -20.11 -16.41 17.16
C LEU A 37 -21.27 -16.66 18.14
N MET A 38 -22.50 -16.38 17.75
CA MET A 38 -23.70 -16.68 18.56
C MET A 38 -24.00 -18.18 18.64
N GLU A 39 -23.73 -18.94 17.58
CA GLU A 39 -23.96 -20.39 17.52
C GLU A 39 -22.88 -21.18 18.27
N VAL A 40 -21.65 -20.70 18.27
CA VAL A 40 -20.53 -21.35 18.94
C VAL A 40 -20.69 -21.29 20.46
N THR A 41 -20.60 -22.46 21.11
CA THR A 41 -20.65 -22.59 22.58
C THR A 41 -19.28 -22.58 23.24
N ASP A 42 -18.21 -22.85 22.48
CA ASP A 42 -16.84 -22.85 22.97
C ASP A 42 -16.15 -21.52 22.66
N GLU A 43 -15.92 -20.72 23.70
CA GLU A 43 -15.29 -19.39 23.58
C GLU A 43 -13.84 -19.46 23.07
N SER A 44 -13.16 -20.61 23.17
CA SER A 44 -11.80 -20.78 22.65
C SER A 44 -11.72 -20.71 21.12
N MET A 45 -12.85 -20.91 20.43
CA MET A 45 -12.95 -20.85 18.97
C MET A 45 -13.15 -19.42 18.45
N PHE A 46 -13.50 -18.46 19.32
CA PHE A 46 -13.78 -17.08 18.91
C PHE A 46 -12.61 -16.40 18.19
N PRO A 47 -11.34 -16.50 18.63
CA PRO A 47 -10.22 -15.90 17.91
C PRO A 47 -10.04 -16.49 16.50
N VAL A 48 -10.26 -17.80 16.35
CA VAL A 48 -10.13 -18.50 15.05
C VAL A 48 -11.19 -18.03 14.07
N ILE A 49 -12.43 -17.86 14.54
CA ILE A 49 -13.53 -17.33 13.73
C ILE A 49 -13.24 -15.87 13.38
N CYS A 50 -12.90 -15.03 14.35
CA CYS A 50 -12.59 -13.62 14.08
C CYS A 50 -11.42 -13.44 13.10
N ASP A 51 -10.41 -14.32 13.12
CA ASP A 51 -9.28 -14.28 12.18
C ASP A 51 -9.71 -14.56 10.72
N GLN A 52 -10.72 -15.42 10.50
CA GLN A 52 -11.29 -15.66 9.16
C GLN A 52 -11.98 -14.42 8.57
N TYR A 53 -12.40 -13.49 9.43
CA TYR A 53 -13.03 -12.22 9.06
C TYR A 53 -12.10 -11.03 9.26
N LYS A 54 -10.79 -11.25 9.44
CA LYS A 54 -9.80 -10.20 9.70
C LYS A 54 -9.80 -9.09 8.65
N ASP A 55 -10.04 -9.43 7.39
CA ASP A 55 -10.15 -8.47 6.28
C ASP A 55 -11.34 -7.51 6.46
N LEU A 56 -12.46 -7.99 6.98
CA LEU A 56 -13.64 -7.18 7.31
C LEU A 56 -13.39 -6.32 8.57
N LEU A 57 -12.77 -6.89 9.60
CA LEU A 57 -12.51 -6.19 10.88
C LEU A 57 -11.49 -5.05 10.72
N MET A 58 -10.53 -5.21 9.81
CA MET A 58 -9.52 -4.21 9.49
C MET A 58 -9.97 -3.23 8.39
N ASP A 59 -11.20 -3.34 7.90
CA ASP A 59 -11.71 -2.43 6.86
C ASP A 59 -11.97 -1.03 7.41
N GLU A 60 -11.70 -0.01 6.59
CA GLU A 60 -11.93 1.39 6.96
C GLU A 60 -13.40 1.72 7.33
N HIS A 61 -14.34 0.91 6.82
CA HIS A 61 -15.77 1.08 7.07
C HIS A 61 -16.29 0.26 8.26
N PHE A 62 -15.47 -0.57 8.89
CA PHE A 62 -15.89 -1.47 9.97
C PHE A 62 -16.69 -0.73 11.06
N LEU A 63 -16.18 0.42 11.54
CA LEU A 63 -16.87 1.21 12.56
C LEU A 63 -18.24 1.75 12.13
N LEU A 64 -18.36 2.12 10.86
CA LEU A 64 -19.63 2.58 10.30
C LEU A 64 -20.63 1.42 10.26
N ILE A 65 -20.21 0.27 9.73
CA ILE A 65 -21.05 -0.93 9.61
C ILE A 65 -21.50 -1.39 11.00
N MET A 66 -20.57 -1.43 11.98
CA MET A 66 -20.87 -1.79 13.36
C MET A 66 -21.88 -0.82 14.00
N LYS A 67 -21.70 0.50 13.81
CA LYS A 67 -22.64 1.52 14.29
C LYS A 67 -24.03 1.34 13.70
N LEU A 68 -24.14 1.18 12.38
CA LEU A 68 -25.41 0.97 11.67
C LEU A 68 -26.12 -0.30 12.16
N ARG A 69 -25.37 -1.40 12.29
CA ARG A 69 -25.92 -2.68 12.74
C ARG A 69 -26.51 -2.61 14.15
N ILE A 70 -25.88 -1.85 15.04
CA ILE A 70 -26.37 -1.65 16.42
C ILE A 70 -27.60 -0.73 16.44
N GLN A 71 -27.64 0.30 15.59
CA GLN A 71 -28.80 1.20 15.49
C GLN A 71 -30.04 0.49 14.93
N GLU A 72 -29.88 -0.34 13.90
CA GLU A 72 -30.99 -1.05 13.25
C GLU A 72 -31.50 -2.23 14.08
N ARG A 73 -30.59 -2.96 14.71
CA ARG A 73 -30.88 -4.20 15.43
C ARG A 73 -30.09 -4.22 16.75
N PRO A 74 -30.53 -3.47 17.76
CA PRO A 74 -29.81 -3.40 19.03
C PRO A 74 -29.76 -4.78 19.71
N PRO A 75 -28.64 -5.12 20.37
CA PRO A 75 -28.46 -6.42 20.99
C PRO A 75 -29.46 -6.62 22.13
N ARG A 76 -30.21 -7.73 22.06
CA ARG A 76 -31.34 -8.00 22.98
C ARG A 76 -30.93 -8.86 24.17
N SER A 77 -29.93 -9.72 23.98
CA SER A 77 -29.45 -10.65 25.02
C SER A 77 -28.10 -10.23 25.58
N ARG A 78 -27.79 -10.67 26.81
CA ARG A 78 -26.46 -10.44 27.41
C ARG A 78 -25.36 -11.09 26.57
N ARG A 79 -25.60 -12.33 26.09
CA ARG A 79 -24.68 -13.06 25.22
C ARG A 79 -24.37 -12.31 23.92
N GLU A 80 -25.39 -11.73 23.30
CA GLU A 80 -25.20 -10.93 22.07
C GLU A 80 -24.37 -9.68 22.35
N LYS A 81 -24.63 -8.98 23.46
CA LYS A 81 -23.78 -7.84 23.90
C LYS A 81 -22.34 -8.26 24.12
N ASP A 82 -22.12 -9.40 24.77
CA ASP A 82 -20.78 -9.93 25.05
C ASP A 82 -20.02 -10.23 23.74
N ILE A 83 -20.70 -10.77 22.72
CA ILE A 83 -20.11 -11.02 21.39
C ILE A 83 -19.71 -9.73 20.69
N PHE A 84 -20.55 -8.69 20.70
CA PHE A 84 -20.17 -7.38 20.16
C PHE A 84 -18.92 -6.81 20.86
N VAL A 85 -18.82 -6.98 22.18
CA VAL A 85 -17.64 -6.57 22.95
C VAL A 85 -16.41 -7.39 22.56
N ILE A 86 -16.56 -8.70 22.36
CA ILE A 86 -15.46 -9.59 21.94
C ILE A 86 -14.95 -9.20 20.55
N VAL A 87 -15.85 -8.98 19.58
CA VAL A 87 -15.46 -8.56 18.22
C VAL A 87 -14.73 -7.22 18.25
N ASN A 88 -15.21 -6.25 19.03
CA ASN A 88 -14.54 -4.97 19.19
C ASN A 88 -13.16 -5.12 19.85
N LYS A 89 -13.04 -5.90 20.93
CA LYS A 89 -11.76 -6.17 21.60
C LYS A 89 -10.77 -6.86 20.66
N PHE A 90 -11.22 -7.84 19.89
CA PHE A 90 -10.38 -8.51 18.90
C PHE A 90 -9.91 -7.54 17.83
N THR A 91 -10.80 -6.69 17.32
CA THR A 91 -10.44 -5.65 16.35
C THR A 91 -9.39 -4.70 16.93
N VAL A 92 -9.56 -4.22 18.17
CA VAL A 92 -8.54 -3.40 18.85
C VAL A 92 -7.21 -4.14 18.95
N SER A 93 -7.21 -5.40 19.37
CA SER A 93 -6.00 -6.22 19.44
C SER A 93 -5.29 -6.34 18.09
N LEU A 94 -6.04 -6.48 16.98
CA LEU A 94 -5.45 -6.52 15.63
C LEU A 94 -4.77 -5.20 15.27
N TYR A 95 -5.34 -4.06 15.64
CA TYR A 95 -4.73 -2.75 15.44
C TYR A 95 -3.46 -2.57 16.30
N GLU A 96 -3.47 -3.07 17.55
CA GLU A 96 -2.29 -3.06 18.43
C GLU A 96 -1.15 -3.93 17.86
N ASP A 97 -1.47 -5.09 17.29
CA ASP A 97 -0.50 -5.95 16.63
C ASP A 97 0.11 -5.28 15.39
N VAL A 98 -0.72 -4.64 14.56
CA VAL A 98 -0.25 -3.88 13.38
C VAL A 98 0.62 -2.71 13.80
N GLU A 99 0.27 -1.99 14.86
CA GLU A 99 1.08 -0.90 15.41
C GLU A 99 2.45 -1.41 15.90
N SER A 100 2.47 -2.52 16.63
CA SER A 100 3.71 -3.15 17.10
C SER A 100 4.61 -3.54 15.92
N LEU A 101 4.04 -4.16 14.88
CA LEU A 101 4.75 -4.51 13.65
C LEU A 101 5.25 -3.26 12.91
N ALA A 102 4.45 -2.20 12.83
CA ALA A 102 4.83 -0.95 12.19
C ALA A 102 6.01 -0.28 12.94
N LEU A 103 5.98 -0.25 14.27
CA LEU A 103 7.08 0.28 15.10
C LEU A 103 8.35 -0.55 14.96
N GLN A 104 8.23 -1.87 14.88
CA GLN A 104 9.38 -2.74 14.63
C GLN A 104 9.98 -2.47 13.24
N ASN A 105 9.14 -2.41 12.22
CA ASN A 105 9.55 -2.10 10.85
C ASN A 105 10.25 -0.73 10.79
N GLU A 106 9.68 0.31 11.40
CA GLU A 106 10.31 1.64 11.48
C GLU A 106 11.69 1.59 12.12
N LYS A 107 11.84 0.89 13.26
CA LYS A 107 13.16 0.70 13.90
C LYS A 107 14.17 0.03 12.97
N GLU A 108 13.75 -0.95 12.18
CA GLU A 108 14.61 -1.62 11.21
C GLU A 108 15.01 -0.68 10.06
N GLN A 109 14.07 0.08 9.49
CA GLN A 109 14.38 1.03 8.42
C GLN A 109 15.28 2.18 8.92
N LEU A 110 15.07 2.68 10.13
CA LEU A 110 15.94 3.70 10.75
C LEU A 110 17.35 3.17 11.03
N LYS A 111 17.52 1.88 11.35
CA LYS A 111 18.86 1.28 11.46
C LYS A 111 19.60 1.32 10.12
N LYS A 112 18.92 1.06 8.99
CA LYS A 112 19.52 1.15 7.65
C LYS A 112 19.98 2.57 7.34
N ILE A 113 19.14 3.57 7.62
CA ILE A 113 19.50 5.00 7.50
C ILE A 113 20.71 5.32 8.38
N ARG A 114 20.71 4.87 9.64
CA ARG A 114 21.82 5.09 10.57
C ARG A 114 23.13 4.48 10.05
N LEU A 115 23.11 3.30 9.45
CA LEU A 115 24.30 2.67 8.86
C LEU A 115 24.88 3.53 7.74
N LEU A 116 24.04 4.03 6.83
CA LEU A 116 24.46 4.95 5.77
C LEU A 116 25.05 6.25 6.33
N CYS A 117 24.40 6.86 7.33
CA CYS A 117 24.90 8.08 7.96
C CYS A 117 26.22 7.85 8.70
N MET A 118 26.36 6.72 9.40
CA MET A 118 27.61 6.38 10.11
C MET A 118 28.75 6.17 9.12
N GLN A 119 28.51 5.49 8.00
CA GLN A 119 29.51 5.36 6.95
C GLN A 119 29.91 6.73 6.39
N ALA A 120 28.94 7.61 6.15
CA ALA A 120 29.20 8.97 5.66
C ALA A 120 30.03 9.81 6.65
N LEU A 121 29.93 9.55 7.95
CA LEU A 121 30.76 10.20 8.97
C LEU A 121 32.20 9.67 9.00
N VAL A 122 32.40 8.40 8.66
CA VAL A 122 33.71 7.74 8.68
C VAL A 122 34.48 8.02 7.38
N ASP A 123 33.86 7.77 6.23
CA ASP A 123 34.50 7.84 4.91
C ASP A 123 33.43 8.09 3.84
N ILE A 124 33.33 9.35 3.40
CA ILE A 124 32.37 9.81 2.38
C ILE A 124 32.69 9.17 1.02
N ASP A 125 33.96 9.00 0.68
CA ASP A 125 34.39 8.53 -0.63
C ASP A 125 33.96 7.07 -0.87
N LYS A 126 33.89 6.26 0.20
CA LYS A 126 33.42 4.87 0.15
C LYS A 126 31.92 4.69 0.37
N LEU A 127 31.17 5.76 0.58
CA LEU A 127 29.72 5.66 0.86
C LEU A 127 28.97 4.98 -0.29
N THR A 128 29.36 5.26 -1.54
CA THR A 128 28.73 4.66 -2.72
C THR A 128 28.97 3.16 -2.78
N GLU A 129 30.21 2.70 -2.58
CA GLU A 129 30.56 1.28 -2.55
C GLU A 129 29.84 0.55 -1.40
N TYR A 130 29.76 1.20 -0.23
CA TYR A 130 29.03 0.66 0.92
C TYR A 130 27.52 0.55 0.65
N ALA A 131 26.92 1.58 0.04
CA ALA A 131 25.51 1.55 -0.34
C ALA A 131 25.22 0.47 -1.39
N GLU A 132 26.12 0.26 -2.36
CA GLU A 132 26.04 -0.86 -3.31
C GLU A 132 26.14 -2.22 -2.61
N SER A 133 26.99 -2.37 -1.59
CA SER A 133 27.09 -3.60 -0.80
C SER A 133 25.81 -3.92 -0.02
N MET A 134 25.10 -2.89 0.43
CA MET A 134 23.83 -3.00 1.16
C MET A 134 22.60 -3.06 0.25
N LYS A 135 22.77 -3.12 -1.08
CA LYS A 135 21.66 -3.08 -2.05
C LYS A 135 20.52 -4.06 -1.75
N HIS A 136 20.83 -5.26 -1.26
CA HIS A 136 19.85 -6.27 -0.85
C HIS A 136 18.96 -5.83 0.33
N LEU A 137 19.46 -4.95 1.22
CA LEU A 137 18.71 -4.38 2.34
C LEU A 137 17.87 -3.17 1.93
N LEU A 138 18.26 -2.51 0.82
CA LEU A 138 17.52 -1.41 0.19
C LEU A 138 16.41 -2.04 -0.67
N ASN A 139 15.37 -2.51 -0.01
CA ASN A 139 14.23 -3.18 -0.65
C ASN A 139 13.05 -2.21 -0.86
N ARG A 140 11.89 -2.72 -1.29
CA ARG A 140 10.71 -1.90 -1.63
C ARG A 140 10.12 -1.32 -0.38
N ASP A 141 10.15 -2.07 0.70
CA ASP A 141 9.68 -1.61 2.01
C ASP A 141 10.53 -0.45 2.51
N PHE A 142 11.86 -0.52 2.33
CA PHE A 142 12.73 0.60 2.65
C PHE A 142 12.43 1.84 1.80
N LEU A 143 12.22 1.66 0.49
CA LEU A 143 11.87 2.77 -0.39
C LEU A 143 10.50 3.38 -0.04
N ALA A 144 9.48 2.54 0.13
CA ALA A 144 8.14 2.96 0.52
C ALA A 144 8.16 3.67 1.87
N TYR A 145 8.97 3.19 2.81
CA TYR A 145 9.22 3.87 4.08
C TYR A 145 9.89 5.23 3.89
N LEU A 146 10.90 5.36 3.02
CA LEU A 146 11.54 6.64 2.75
C LEU A 146 10.55 7.65 2.13
N GLU A 147 9.78 7.24 1.12
CA GLU A 147 8.75 8.08 0.50
C GLU A 147 7.70 8.53 1.53
N PHE A 148 7.25 7.58 2.36
CA PHE A 148 6.34 7.82 3.46
C PHE A 148 6.92 8.83 4.47
N ALA A 149 8.15 8.62 4.94
CA ALA A 149 8.81 9.48 5.91
C ALA A 149 9.03 10.90 5.36
N ILE A 150 9.44 11.02 4.09
CA ILE A 150 9.57 12.30 3.39
C ILE A 150 8.22 13.02 3.34
N HIS A 151 7.15 12.31 2.98
CA HIS A 151 5.81 12.89 2.93
C HIS A 151 5.28 13.31 4.30
N ALA A 152 5.50 12.49 5.33
CA ALA A 152 5.11 12.78 6.71
C ALA A 152 5.83 14.04 7.23
N GLU A 153 7.13 14.14 6.95
CA GLU A 153 7.96 15.29 7.32
C GLU A 153 7.52 16.57 6.59
N ARG A 154 7.26 16.48 5.27
CA ARG A 154 6.72 17.59 4.48
C ARG A 154 5.37 18.08 5.03
N LYS A 155 4.47 17.15 5.37
CA LYS A 155 3.19 17.48 6.00
C LYS A 155 3.37 18.14 7.36
N ARG A 156 4.35 17.73 8.17
CA ARG A 156 4.63 18.36 9.46
C ARG A 156 5.07 19.82 9.28
N ILE A 157 6.02 20.07 8.37
CA ILE A 157 6.51 21.42 8.05
C ILE A 157 5.39 22.31 7.50
N GLN A 158 4.52 21.76 6.64
CA GLN A 158 3.34 22.48 6.13
C GLN A 158 2.34 22.84 7.24
N LYS A 159 2.13 21.96 8.23
CA LYS A 159 1.29 22.26 9.40
C LYS A 159 1.88 23.38 10.26
N GLU A 160 3.19 23.52 10.29
CA GLU A 160 3.91 24.60 10.96
C GLU A 160 3.85 25.93 10.16
N GLY A 161 3.23 25.95 8.97
CA GLY A 161 3.09 27.13 8.12
C GLY A 161 4.30 27.43 7.23
N ASN A 162 5.30 26.55 7.24
CA ASN A 162 6.52 26.69 6.44
C ASN A 162 6.39 25.94 5.10
N ASN A 163 7.06 26.44 4.07
CA ASN A 163 7.14 25.73 2.79
C ASN A 163 8.29 24.69 2.85
N PRO A 164 8.01 23.38 2.73
CA PRO A 164 9.01 22.33 2.84
C PRO A 164 10.08 22.37 1.74
N ASP A 165 9.77 22.94 0.57
CA ASP A 165 10.73 23.03 -0.53
C ASP A 165 11.63 24.29 -0.42
N ALA A 166 11.17 25.33 0.28
CA ALA A 166 11.94 26.56 0.49
C ALA A 166 12.79 26.52 1.78
N ALA A 167 12.32 25.82 2.81
CA ALA A 167 13.02 25.66 4.08
C ALA A 167 12.88 24.20 4.59
N PRO A 168 13.59 23.24 3.97
CA PRO A 168 13.56 21.86 4.42
C PRO A 168 14.20 21.71 5.80
N SER A 169 13.63 20.86 6.65
CA SER A 169 14.26 20.49 7.92
C SER A 169 15.56 19.71 7.67
N GLN A 170 16.48 19.71 8.63
CA GLN A 170 17.71 18.90 8.54
C GLN A 170 17.41 17.42 8.33
N TRP A 171 16.36 16.93 8.98
CA TRP A 171 15.91 15.55 8.81
C TRP A 171 15.35 15.29 7.42
N LEU A 172 14.52 16.20 6.89
CA LEU A 172 14.02 16.10 5.51
C LEU A 172 15.16 16.06 4.50
N MET A 173 16.19 16.88 4.69
CA MET A 173 17.39 16.87 3.83
C MET A 173 18.10 15.52 3.84
N VAL A 174 18.30 14.92 5.03
CA VAL A 174 18.91 13.58 5.15
C VAL A 174 18.09 12.54 4.40
N LEU A 175 16.77 12.52 4.62
CA LEU A 175 15.87 11.58 3.94
C LEU A 175 15.91 11.75 2.41
N MET A 176 15.92 12.99 1.92
CA MET A 176 15.98 13.27 0.48
C MET A 176 17.31 12.86 -0.14
N ILE A 177 18.45 13.09 0.54
CA ILE A 177 19.77 12.66 0.07
C ILE A 177 19.84 11.14 -0.03
N ILE A 178 19.38 10.44 1.01
CA ILE A 178 19.36 8.97 1.02
C ILE A 178 18.43 8.44 -0.07
N HIS A 179 17.22 9.00 -0.20
CA HIS A 179 16.28 8.62 -1.26
C HIS A 179 16.90 8.80 -2.66
N LYS A 180 17.56 9.93 -2.91
CA LYS A 180 18.26 10.17 -4.18
C LYS A 180 19.40 9.17 -4.42
N GLY A 181 20.17 8.84 -3.40
CA GLY A 181 21.24 7.85 -3.49
C GLY A 181 20.71 6.45 -3.80
N VAL A 182 19.67 6.02 -3.10
CA VAL A 182 18.99 4.73 -3.33
C VAL A 182 18.40 4.66 -4.75
N MET A 183 17.73 5.72 -5.19
CA MET A 183 17.21 5.83 -6.55
C MET A 183 18.32 5.73 -7.60
N SER A 184 19.46 6.39 -7.39
CA SER A 184 20.59 6.32 -8.31
C SER A 184 21.16 4.89 -8.44
N ILE A 185 21.17 4.11 -7.35
CA ILE A 185 21.59 2.70 -7.38
C ILE A 185 20.63 1.87 -8.24
N TYR A 186 19.32 2.12 -8.13
CA TYR A 186 18.31 1.45 -8.95
C TYR A 186 18.37 1.89 -10.42
N GLU A 187 18.54 3.17 -10.68
CA GLU A 187 18.68 3.72 -12.04
C GLU A 187 19.87 3.09 -12.76
N LYS A 188 21.01 2.94 -12.08
CA LYS A 188 22.21 2.29 -12.63
C LYS A 188 21.95 0.84 -13.05
N GLU A 189 21.08 0.12 -12.37
CA GLU A 189 20.74 -1.28 -12.68
C GLU A 189 19.93 -1.43 -13.97
N ILE A 190 19.05 -0.47 -14.27
CA ILE A 190 18.20 -0.50 -15.47
C ILE A 190 18.74 0.35 -16.60
N TRP A 191 19.82 1.10 -16.39
CA TRP A 191 20.28 2.13 -17.32
C TRP A 191 20.57 1.60 -18.71
N GLU A 192 21.27 0.47 -18.82
CA GLU A 192 21.62 -0.14 -20.11
C GLU A 192 20.36 -0.59 -20.87
N ASP A 193 19.44 -1.27 -20.19
CA ASP A 193 18.15 -1.70 -20.75
C ASP A 193 17.36 -0.48 -21.25
N VAL A 194 17.24 0.57 -20.42
CA VAL A 194 16.55 1.82 -20.76
C VAL A 194 17.17 2.48 -21.98
N MET A 195 18.50 2.50 -22.09
CA MET A 195 19.21 3.07 -23.24
C MET A 195 18.89 2.30 -24.52
N TRP A 196 18.94 0.96 -24.50
CA TRP A 196 18.61 0.14 -25.65
C TRP A 196 17.14 0.30 -26.06
N ILE A 197 16.22 0.28 -25.10
CA ILE A 197 14.79 0.49 -25.37
C ILE A 197 14.54 1.88 -25.97
N THR A 198 15.19 2.91 -25.43
CA THR A 198 15.10 4.29 -25.96
C THR A 198 15.62 4.35 -27.39
N MET A 199 16.73 3.67 -27.68
CA MET A 199 17.29 3.61 -29.04
C MET A 199 16.34 2.92 -30.03
N VAL A 200 15.56 1.93 -29.58
CA VAL A 200 14.49 1.30 -30.38
C VAL A 200 13.33 2.26 -30.59
N VAL A 201 12.76 2.83 -29.52
CA VAL A 201 11.55 3.65 -29.59
C VAL A 201 11.75 4.95 -30.37
N THR A 202 12.96 5.51 -30.35
CA THR A 202 13.31 6.72 -31.11
C THR A 202 13.36 6.52 -32.63
N GLN A 203 13.48 5.29 -33.14
CA GLN A 203 13.49 5.05 -34.59
C GLN A 203 12.11 5.30 -35.20
N LYS A 204 12.08 6.04 -36.32
CA LYS A 204 10.83 6.39 -37.01
C LYS A 204 10.18 5.20 -37.72
N GLN A 205 10.99 4.35 -38.36
CA GLN A 205 10.49 3.24 -39.18
C GLN A 205 10.18 1.98 -38.34
N PRO A 206 9.00 1.36 -38.49
CA PRO A 206 8.59 0.20 -37.69
C PRO A 206 9.47 -1.04 -37.92
N GLU A 207 9.87 -1.31 -39.15
CA GLU A 207 10.72 -2.48 -39.45
C GLU A 207 12.13 -2.32 -38.87
N VAL A 208 12.66 -1.10 -38.83
CA VAL A 208 13.94 -0.81 -38.16
C VAL A 208 13.82 -1.07 -36.66
N ARG A 209 12.70 -0.67 -36.02
CA ARG A 209 12.46 -0.95 -34.60
C ARG A 209 12.48 -2.45 -34.31
N ARG A 210 11.75 -3.23 -35.11
CA ARG A 210 11.69 -4.69 -34.96
C ARG A 210 13.07 -5.31 -35.13
N LYS A 211 13.79 -4.93 -36.20
CA LYS A 211 15.10 -5.53 -36.48
C LYS A 211 16.14 -5.18 -35.42
N LEU A 212 16.10 -3.95 -34.93
CA LEU A 212 16.98 -3.50 -33.86
C LEU A 212 16.66 -4.24 -32.55
N LEU A 213 15.39 -4.46 -32.24
CA LEU A 213 14.96 -5.23 -31.08
C LEU A 213 15.41 -6.70 -31.16
N GLU A 214 15.30 -7.34 -32.33
CA GLU A 214 15.84 -8.70 -32.55
C GLU A 214 17.35 -8.78 -32.30
N LEU A 215 18.11 -7.81 -32.82
CA LEU A 215 19.56 -7.76 -32.63
C LEU A 215 19.95 -7.55 -31.16
N PHE A 216 19.21 -6.70 -30.45
CA PHE A 216 19.43 -6.47 -29.02
C PHE A 216 19.11 -7.72 -28.20
N VAL A 217 17.94 -8.33 -28.38
CA VAL A 217 17.58 -9.56 -27.67
C VAL A 217 18.60 -10.68 -27.92
N ALA A 218 19.15 -10.77 -29.13
CA ALA A 218 20.19 -11.74 -29.47
C ALA A 218 21.54 -11.50 -28.77
N GLN A 219 21.84 -10.26 -28.37
CA GLN A 219 23.08 -9.90 -27.67
C GLN A 219 22.94 -10.01 -26.14
N ILE A 220 21.71 -10.02 -25.62
CA ILE A 220 21.44 -10.10 -24.19
C ILE A 220 21.70 -11.51 -23.67
N PRO A 221 22.44 -11.67 -22.55
CA PRO A 221 22.56 -12.96 -21.88
C PRO A 221 21.18 -13.50 -21.51
N LYS A 222 20.95 -14.81 -21.69
CA LYS A 222 19.63 -15.41 -21.45
C LYS A 222 19.08 -15.18 -20.03
N ALA A 223 19.98 -15.08 -19.04
CA ALA A 223 19.63 -14.77 -17.66
C ALA A 223 18.98 -13.38 -17.51
N ASP A 224 19.23 -12.44 -18.43
CA ASP A 224 18.75 -11.05 -18.38
C ASP A 224 17.50 -10.82 -19.24
N TRP A 225 17.08 -11.81 -20.03
CA TRP A 225 15.88 -11.71 -20.88
C TRP A 225 14.62 -11.34 -20.11
N LYS A 226 14.40 -11.96 -18.94
CA LYS A 226 13.23 -11.65 -18.08
C LYS A 226 13.27 -10.21 -17.56
N GLN A 227 14.46 -9.72 -17.21
CA GLN A 227 14.67 -8.34 -16.75
C GLN A 227 14.37 -7.35 -17.88
N PHE A 228 15.05 -7.50 -19.02
CA PHE A 228 14.91 -6.63 -20.18
C PHE A 228 13.46 -6.54 -20.68
N LYS A 229 12.77 -7.69 -20.82
CA LYS A 229 11.36 -7.75 -21.22
C LYS A 229 10.49 -6.93 -20.25
N ARG A 230 10.70 -7.08 -18.94
CA ARG A 230 9.92 -6.39 -17.92
C ARG A 230 10.15 -4.88 -17.93
N VAL A 231 11.40 -4.40 -18.09
CA VAL A 231 11.69 -2.96 -18.24
C VAL A 231 10.97 -2.41 -19.45
N ALA A 232 11.10 -3.07 -20.60
CA ALA A 232 10.53 -2.60 -21.84
C ALA A 232 8.99 -2.53 -21.80
N LEU A 233 8.33 -3.52 -21.19
CA LEU A 233 6.88 -3.49 -20.99
C LEU A 233 6.44 -2.41 -20.00
N ARG A 234 7.18 -2.18 -18.91
CA ARG A 234 6.87 -1.10 -17.93
C ARG A 234 7.10 0.29 -18.52
N MET A 235 8.17 0.48 -19.28
CA MET A 235 8.40 1.72 -20.02
C MET A 235 7.27 1.94 -21.03
N ALA A 236 6.87 0.89 -21.76
CA ALA A 236 5.79 0.98 -22.71
C ALA A 236 4.45 1.35 -22.04
N SER A 237 4.11 0.75 -20.90
CA SER A 237 2.88 1.07 -20.18
C SER A 237 2.91 2.48 -19.59
N ALA A 238 4.02 2.92 -19.00
CA ALA A 238 4.18 4.27 -18.47
C ALA A 238 4.03 5.34 -19.55
N LEU A 239 4.65 5.13 -20.71
CA LEU A 239 4.55 6.03 -21.86
C LEU A 239 3.15 6.02 -22.49
N ALA A 240 2.46 4.88 -22.49
CA ALA A 240 1.07 4.78 -22.95
C ALA A 240 0.09 5.53 -22.04
N GLN A 241 0.30 5.48 -20.72
CA GLN A 241 -0.53 6.17 -19.73
C GLN A 241 -0.30 7.70 -19.70
N GLY A 242 0.92 8.16 -20.00
CA GLY A 242 1.27 9.59 -20.07
C GLY A 242 1.02 10.28 -21.42
N GLY A 243 0.57 9.54 -22.43
CA GLY A 243 0.61 9.90 -23.85
C GLY A 243 -0.59 10.70 -24.39
N GLY A 244 -1.10 11.69 -23.66
CA GLY A 244 -1.92 12.74 -24.27
C GLY A 244 -1.05 13.69 -25.10
N VAL A 245 -1.59 14.25 -26.20
CA VAL A 245 -0.89 15.24 -27.07
C VAL A 245 -0.39 16.48 -26.29
N HIS A 246 -0.90 16.71 -25.07
CA HIS A 246 -0.51 17.79 -24.15
C HIS A 246 -0.10 17.30 -22.75
N GLY A 247 0.31 16.04 -22.60
CA GLY A 247 0.81 15.53 -21.32
C GLY A 247 2.24 16.02 -20.99
N PRO A 248 2.65 15.95 -19.71
CA PRO A 248 4.04 16.25 -19.29
C PRO A 248 5.09 15.32 -19.92
N LEU A 249 4.65 14.21 -20.55
CA LEU A 249 5.46 13.28 -21.35
C LEU A 249 5.17 13.39 -22.86
N SER A 250 4.75 14.57 -23.32
CA SER A 250 4.66 14.83 -24.75
C SER A 250 6.07 14.85 -25.36
N PHE A 251 6.23 14.22 -26.53
CA PHE A 251 7.50 14.21 -27.28
C PHE A 251 7.35 15.06 -28.56
N PRO A 252 7.41 16.40 -28.48
CA PRO A 252 7.26 17.29 -29.63
C PRO A 252 8.20 16.94 -30.79
N SER A 253 9.42 16.53 -30.47
CA SER A 253 10.45 16.17 -31.45
C SER A 253 10.28 14.77 -32.05
N CYS A 254 9.46 13.90 -31.43
CA CYS A 254 9.29 12.50 -31.84
C CYS A 254 7.80 12.07 -31.78
N PRO A 255 6.94 12.56 -32.68
CA PRO A 255 5.49 12.32 -32.64
C PRO A 255 5.08 10.85 -32.85
N TRP A 256 5.97 10.01 -33.36
CA TRP A 256 5.71 8.57 -33.58
C TRP A 256 5.94 7.71 -32.33
N VAL A 257 6.47 8.26 -31.24
CA VAL A 257 6.80 7.52 -30.01
C VAL A 257 5.60 6.75 -29.43
N PRO A 258 4.37 7.30 -29.36
CA PRO A 258 3.22 6.53 -28.86
C PRO A 258 2.95 5.26 -29.68
N ALA A 259 3.05 5.34 -31.01
CA ALA A 259 2.89 4.19 -31.88
C ALA A 259 4.08 3.21 -31.77
N ALA A 260 5.30 3.71 -31.61
CA ALA A 260 6.50 2.91 -31.40
C ALA A 260 6.44 2.12 -30.08
N VAL A 261 5.88 2.71 -29.02
CA VAL A 261 5.66 2.08 -27.72
C VAL A 261 4.63 0.94 -27.81
N GLN A 262 3.50 1.17 -28.50
CA GLN A 262 2.52 0.11 -28.74
C GLN A 262 3.10 -1.04 -29.58
N GLN A 263 3.96 -0.71 -30.55
CA GLN A 263 4.67 -1.71 -31.33
C GLN A 263 5.65 -2.51 -30.47
N LEU A 264 6.44 -1.84 -29.62
CA LEU A 264 7.45 -2.48 -28.76
C LEU A 264 6.84 -3.62 -27.92
N ALA A 265 5.69 -3.37 -27.29
CA ALA A 265 5.01 -4.40 -26.49
C ALA A 265 4.61 -5.63 -27.32
N ARG A 266 4.10 -5.43 -28.54
CA ARG A 266 3.71 -6.53 -29.44
C ARG A 266 4.91 -7.29 -29.98
N ASP A 267 5.95 -6.56 -30.39
CA ASP A 267 7.16 -7.17 -30.95
C ASP A 267 7.92 -7.96 -29.86
N LEU A 268 7.93 -7.49 -28.59
CA LEU A 268 8.51 -8.24 -27.47
C LEU A 268 7.80 -9.56 -27.20
N GLU A 269 6.46 -9.60 -27.19
CA GLU A 269 5.74 -10.86 -27.02
C GLU A 269 5.98 -11.85 -28.18
N ARG A 270 6.29 -11.33 -29.37
CA ARG A 270 6.61 -12.14 -30.54
C ARG A 270 8.05 -12.64 -30.54
N ILE A 271 9.01 -11.79 -30.20
CA ILE A 271 10.46 -12.06 -30.26
C ILE A 271 10.92 -12.82 -29.03
N LEU A 272 10.34 -12.52 -27.86
CA LEU A 272 10.75 -13.05 -26.56
C LEU A 272 9.53 -13.46 -25.71
N PRO A 273 8.77 -14.48 -26.13
CA PRO A 273 7.65 -15.00 -25.34
C PRO A 273 8.13 -15.77 -24.11
N ASP A 274 7.29 -15.84 -23.07
CA ASP A 274 7.69 -16.41 -21.76
C ASP A 274 8.10 -17.89 -21.86
N TRP A 275 7.42 -18.67 -22.69
CA TRP A 275 7.78 -20.07 -22.93
C TRP A 275 9.17 -20.23 -23.57
N MET A 276 9.62 -19.24 -24.35
CA MET A 276 10.96 -19.26 -24.96
C MET A 276 12.02 -18.91 -23.93
N ILE A 277 11.74 -17.95 -23.04
CA ILE A 277 12.62 -17.63 -21.92
C ILE A 277 12.81 -18.88 -21.06
N GLU A 278 11.72 -19.51 -20.62
CA GLU A 278 11.78 -20.69 -19.76
C GLU A 278 12.40 -21.91 -20.44
N GLY A 279 12.09 -22.12 -21.73
CA GLY A 279 12.55 -23.28 -22.49
C GLY A 279 14.01 -23.19 -22.96
N MET A 280 14.55 -21.99 -23.17
CA MET A 280 15.92 -21.80 -23.67
C MET A 280 16.96 -21.52 -22.58
N MET A 281 16.52 -21.29 -21.33
CA MET A 281 17.41 -21.13 -20.18
C MET A 281 18.00 -22.47 -19.73
N THR A 282 19.32 -22.56 -19.72
CA THR A 282 20.03 -23.70 -19.13
C THR A 282 19.95 -23.65 -17.60
N ASP A 283 20.28 -24.76 -16.92
CA ASP A 283 20.32 -24.76 -15.45
C ASP A 283 21.38 -23.81 -14.89
N PHE A 284 22.46 -23.57 -15.64
CA PHE A 284 23.42 -22.52 -15.35
C PHE A 284 22.78 -21.12 -15.44
N ASP A 285 22.04 -20.83 -16.51
CA ASP A 285 21.35 -19.54 -16.68
C ASP A 285 20.33 -19.31 -15.56
N LYS A 286 19.63 -20.37 -15.12
CA LYS A 286 18.69 -20.32 -13.98
C LYS A 286 19.42 -20.03 -12.66
N GLN A 287 20.61 -20.62 -12.45
CA GLN A 287 21.41 -20.36 -11.28
C GLN A 287 21.96 -18.92 -11.27
N VAL A 288 22.41 -18.42 -12.42
CA VAL A 288 22.84 -17.02 -12.59
C VAL A 288 21.67 -16.07 -12.38
N LEU A 289 20.49 -16.36 -12.94
CA LEU A 289 19.28 -15.58 -12.70
C LEU A 289 18.93 -15.57 -11.22
N LYS A 290 18.99 -16.71 -10.53
CA LYS A 290 18.70 -16.79 -9.09
C LYS A 290 19.68 -15.93 -8.27
N GLN A 291 20.98 -16.04 -8.55
CA GLN A 291 22.01 -15.22 -7.90
C GLN A 291 21.84 -13.73 -8.20
N LYS A 292 21.40 -13.38 -9.42
CA LYS A 292 21.06 -12.01 -9.77
C LYS A 292 19.82 -11.55 -9.00
N MET A 293 18.73 -12.31 -9.00
CA MET A 293 17.51 -11.99 -8.26
C MET A 293 17.75 -11.77 -6.77
N ASP A 294 18.62 -12.58 -6.13
CA ASP A 294 18.98 -12.43 -4.72
C ASP A 294 19.79 -11.13 -4.44
N ARG A 295 20.44 -10.57 -5.47
CA ARG A 295 21.25 -9.33 -5.41
C ARG A 295 20.54 -8.11 -6.01
N MET A 296 19.48 -8.34 -6.78
CA MET A 296 18.74 -7.32 -7.50
C MET A 296 17.81 -6.58 -6.53
N SER A 297 17.51 -5.34 -6.88
CA SER A 297 16.67 -4.49 -6.06
C SER A 297 15.22 -4.94 -6.06
N CYS A 298 14.42 -4.36 -5.18
CA CYS A 298 13.02 -4.70 -5.00
C CYS A 298 12.09 -4.46 -6.21
N LEU A 299 12.59 -3.83 -7.27
CA LEU A 299 11.87 -3.62 -8.52
C LEU A 299 11.48 -4.94 -9.22
N TRP A 300 12.05 -6.06 -8.78
CA TRP A 300 12.04 -7.33 -9.50
C TRP A 300 11.35 -8.51 -8.80
N GLY A 301 10.93 -8.35 -7.54
CA GLY A 301 10.15 -9.36 -6.82
C GLY A 301 8.70 -9.45 -7.32
N GLU A 302 8.29 -10.65 -7.76
CA GLU A 302 6.87 -10.98 -8.04
C GLU A 302 6.08 -11.27 -6.74
N LYS A 303 6.76 -11.60 -5.64
CA LYS A 303 6.10 -12.12 -4.42
C LYS A 303 5.52 -11.09 -3.47
N ASP A 304 5.91 -9.83 -3.56
CA ASP A 304 5.48 -8.84 -2.54
C ASP A 304 4.19 -8.10 -2.93
N LEU A 305 3.56 -8.45 -4.06
CA LEU A 305 2.33 -7.82 -4.53
C LEU A 305 1.05 -8.46 -3.98
N GLU A 306 1.11 -9.67 -3.43
CA GLU A 306 -0.04 -10.31 -2.78
C GLU A 306 -0.03 -10.04 -1.27
N ASP A 307 1.14 -10.13 -0.62
CA ASP A 307 1.23 -9.93 0.84
C ASP A 307 1.09 -8.45 1.26
N LEU A 308 1.52 -7.49 0.43
CA LEU A 308 1.41 -6.06 0.76
C LEU A 308 0.08 -5.41 0.34
N ARG A 309 -0.73 -6.07 -0.51
CA ARG A 309 -2.07 -5.55 -0.87
C ARG A 309 -3.08 -5.71 0.26
N HIS A 310 -2.81 -6.61 1.21
CA HIS A 310 -3.66 -6.84 2.37
C HIS A 310 -3.27 -6.05 3.61
N VAL A 311 -2.22 -5.23 3.52
CA VAL A 311 -1.87 -4.30 4.59
C VAL A 311 -1.93 -2.88 4.05
N ASN A 312 -3.16 -2.36 3.97
CA ASN A 312 -3.36 -0.92 4.10
C ASN A 312 -2.84 -0.52 5.49
N VAL A 313 -1.53 -0.32 5.63
CA VAL A 313 -0.94 0.31 6.81
C VAL A 313 -1.30 1.79 6.73
N THR A 314 -2.54 2.12 7.04
CA THR A 314 -2.88 3.44 7.56
C THR A 314 -2.24 3.54 8.94
N LEU A 315 -1.00 4.04 8.95
CA LEU A 315 -0.37 4.90 9.95
C LEU A 315 -0.88 4.85 11.42
N PRO A 316 0.01 4.86 12.44
CA PRO A 316 -0.33 4.92 13.88
C PRO A 316 -1.34 6.02 14.28
N ASN A 317 -1.45 7.12 13.53
CA ASN A 317 -2.44 8.17 13.80
C ASN A 317 -3.89 7.77 13.50
N VAL A 318 -4.12 6.82 12.58
CA VAL A 318 -5.45 6.24 12.34
C VAL A 318 -5.73 5.18 13.40
N SER A 319 -4.73 4.37 13.77
CA SER A 319 -4.84 3.41 14.88
C SER A 319 -5.22 4.10 16.20
N GLU A 320 -4.52 5.17 16.62
CA GLU A 320 -4.85 5.91 17.84
C GLU A 320 -6.23 6.57 17.78
N LEU A 321 -6.60 7.17 16.64
CA LEU A 321 -7.91 7.82 16.46
C LEU A 321 -9.05 6.79 16.47
N MET A 322 -8.83 5.64 15.83
CA MET A 322 -9.79 4.54 15.73
C MET A 322 -9.89 3.78 17.06
N LYS A 323 -8.77 3.62 17.77
CA LYS A 323 -8.69 3.09 19.14
C LYS A 323 -9.45 3.97 20.14
N GLN A 324 -9.21 5.28 20.15
CA GLN A 324 -9.99 6.22 20.97
C GLN A 324 -11.48 6.19 20.62
N GLN A 325 -11.83 6.00 19.34
CA GLN A 325 -13.22 5.89 18.89
C GLN A 325 -13.89 4.58 19.33
N ILE A 326 -13.16 3.46 19.26
CA ILE A 326 -13.65 2.16 19.69
C ILE A 326 -13.76 2.10 21.21
N GLU A 327 -12.78 2.62 21.95
CA GLU A 327 -12.80 2.72 23.41
C GLU A 327 -13.97 3.60 23.89
N GLN A 328 -14.18 4.77 23.28
CA GLN A 328 -15.34 5.63 23.57
C GLN A 328 -16.67 4.93 23.28
N ALA A 329 -16.76 4.18 22.17
CA ALA A 329 -17.96 3.39 21.88
C ALA A 329 -18.16 2.29 22.94
N THR A 330 -17.08 1.63 23.37
CA THR A 330 -17.08 0.56 24.40
C THR A 330 -17.46 1.09 25.78
N GLU A 331 -17.07 2.32 26.13
CA GLU A 331 -17.51 2.98 27.37
C GLU A 331 -19.01 3.32 27.37
N VAL A 332 -19.57 3.70 26.22
CA VAL A 332 -21.03 3.88 26.06
C VAL A 332 -21.76 2.56 26.28
N PHE A 333 -21.20 1.42 25.84
CA PHE A 333 -21.77 0.09 26.06
C PHE A 333 -21.69 -0.40 27.51
N ASN A 334 -20.73 0.08 28.29
CA ASN A 334 -20.51 -0.33 29.70
C ASN A 334 -21.22 0.56 30.73
N ARG A 335 -21.88 1.65 30.32
CA ARG A 335 -22.71 2.43 31.26
C ARG A 335 -23.98 1.64 31.59
N PRO A 336 -24.25 1.32 32.87
CA PRO A 336 -25.58 0.92 33.29
C PRO A 336 -26.46 2.17 33.18
N GLU A 337 -27.13 2.35 32.05
CA GLU A 337 -28.18 3.36 31.96
C GLU A 337 -29.29 2.99 32.95
N ASN A 338 -29.50 3.88 33.92
CA ASN A 338 -30.61 3.87 34.85
C ASN A 338 -31.94 3.74 34.10
N LEU A 339 -32.45 2.52 33.97
CA LEU A 339 -33.78 2.20 33.43
C LEU A 339 -34.94 2.57 34.37
N HIS A 340 -34.78 3.62 35.18
CA HIS A 340 -35.85 4.19 35.98
C HIS A 340 -35.78 5.72 35.96
N GLN A 341 -36.09 6.33 34.82
CA GLN A 341 -36.57 7.71 34.75
C GLN A 341 -37.31 8.00 33.43
N PHE A 342 -38.18 7.09 33.01
CA PHE A 342 -39.21 7.35 31.98
C PHE A 342 -40.56 6.76 32.40
N SER A 343 -40.95 6.99 33.65
CA SER A 343 -42.35 6.85 34.06
C SER A 343 -42.64 7.85 35.17
N ARG A 344 -43.63 8.72 34.87
CA ARG A 344 -44.27 9.75 35.71
C ARG A 344 -43.59 11.12 35.78
N SER A 345 -43.80 11.92 34.73
CA SER A 345 -43.95 13.37 34.90
C SER A 345 -44.77 14.00 33.75
N HIS A 346 -45.97 13.49 33.50
CA HIS A 346 -47.04 14.26 32.86
C HIS A 346 -48.36 13.55 33.12
N PHE A 347 -49.04 13.91 34.21
CA PHE A 347 -50.50 14.06 34.31
C PHE A 347 -50.82 14.56 35.72
N GLU A 348 -51.68 15.58 35.81
CA GLU A 348 -52.08 16.39 36.98
C GLU A 348 -51.05 17.50 37.35
N VAL A 349 -51.36 18.80 37.38
CA VAL A 349 -52.60 19.50 37.75
C VAL A 349 -52.71 20.82 36.96
N GLY A 350 -53.87 21.05 36.35
CA GLY A 350 -54.35 22.37 35.92
C GLY A 350 -55.75 22.56 36.46
N ALA A 351 -55.85 23.05 37.70
CA ALA A 351 -57.08 23.54 38.30
C ALA A 351 -56.77 24.91 38.91
N SER A 352 -57.12 25.97 38.18
CA SER A 352 -57.52 27.30 38.65
C SER A 352 -58.09 28.06 37.47
#